data_AF-A0A7C7E396-F1
#
_entry.id   AF-A0A7C7E396-F1
#
_cell.length_a   1.000
_cell.length_b   1.000
_cell.length_c   1.000
_cell.angle_alpha   90.00
_cell.angle_beta   90.00
_cell.angle_gamma   90.00
#
_symmetry.space_group_name_H-M   'P 1'
#
loop_
_entity.id
_entity.type
_entity.pdbx_description
1 polymer ?
#
loop_
_entity_poly.entity_id
_entity_poly.type
_entity_poly.pdbx_seq_one_letter_code
_entity_poly.pdbx_strand_id
1 'polypeptide(L)'
;MKTDKRFEILRTGVAIGVALLIGFIVTCLVSEAPLKAFGYFLRGPFTTTRRFAAFLEAAIPLTFTGLAISLVFSAGQFNLGAEGQFFIGAVAATAAGIYLDLPPVIHTLVCLLAGIAAGAVAGFIPGILKAKWNASELVSSLMLNYVFLKLGMYLVTYHMRDQSVGALVSLPLKETSLLTQFIPNTRIHTGVFILLITVLFCYYYLFRTSQGYEVRMTGQNIEFARYSGIPVLSVILSVQVLAGAIAGLGGAVEMLGIYKRFQWLASPGYGFDGVIVATLAKNNPALVPVTALFLAYLRVGADVMAIYSDVSAEMVAIIQAVIILLVTAEAFLSGYRRRMLLREVKQSASAS
;
A
#
# COMPACT_ATOMS: atom_id res chain seq x y z
N MET A 1 5.75 14.27 -25.79
CA MET A 1 5.79 12.83 -25.40
C MET A 1 7.16 12.34 -24.90
N LYS A 2 8.26 12.35 -25.68
CA LYS A 2 9.61 12.00 -25.14
C LYS A 2 10.14 13.05 -24.14
N THR A 3 9.84 14.32 -24.37
CA THR A 3 10.21 15.45 -23.50
C THR A 3 9.50 15.38 -22.14
N ASP A 4 8.21 15.01 -22.13
CA ASP A 4 7.43 14.84 -20.89
C ASP A 4 7.99 13.76 -19.98
N LYS A 5 8.35 12.58 -20.53
CA LYS A 5 8.95 11.50 -19.73
C LYS A 5 10.30 11.90 -19.13
N ARG A 6 11.14 12.59 -19.91
CA ARG A 6 12.44 13.10 -19.42
C ARG A 6 12.27 14.15 -18.32
N PHE A 7 11.30 15.04 -18.49
CA PHE A 7 10.96 16.04 -17.48
C PHE A 7 10.45 15.39 -16.19
N GLU A 8 9.61 14.36 -16.28
CA GLU A 8 9.11 13.64 -15.11
C GLU A 8 10.23 12.91 -14.36
N ILE A 9 11.12 12.21 -15.05
CA ILE A 9 12.27 11.53 -14.42
C ILE A 9 13.18 12.56 -13.72
N LEU A 10 13.48 13.67 -14.39
CA LEU A 10 14.28 14.76 -13.82
C LEU A 10 13.60 15.38 -12.60
N ARG A 11 12.28 15.64 -12.68
CA ARG A 11 11.49 16.18 -11.58
C ARG A 11 11.54 15.27 -10.37
N THR A 12 11.31 13.98 -10.56
CA THR A 12 11.34 12.99 -9.48
C THR A 12 12.74 12.87 -8.87
N GLY A 13 13.80 12.86 -9.69
CA GLY A 13 15.18 12.83 -9.20
C GLY A 13 15.54 14.07 -8.37
N VAL A 14 15.16 15.26 -8.82
CA VAL A 14 15.37 16.52 -8.08
C VAL A 14 14.56 16.53 -6.79
N ALA A 15 13.29 16.10 -6.82
CA ALA A 15 12.45 16.03 -5.63
C ALA A 15 13.05 15.09 -4.56
N ILE A 16 13.52 13.91 -4.97
CA ILE A 16 14.23 12.97 -4.06
C ILE A 16 15.50 13.61 -3.52
N GLY A 17 16.30 14.28 -4.35
CA GLY A 17 17.53 14.94 -3.90
C GLY A 17 17.27 16.04 -2.87
N VAL A 18 16.28 16.89 -3.11
CA VAL A 18 15.85 17.94 -2.16
C VAL A 18 15.31 17.34 -0.87
N ALA A 19 14.50 16.28 -0.97
CA ALA A 19 13.95 15.59 0.18
C ALA A 19 15.06 14.99 1.06
N LEU A 20 16.03 14.30 0.45
CA LEU A 20 17.20 13.76 1.17
C LEU A 20 18.06 14.87 1.79
N LEU A 21 18.25 15.99 1.08
CA LEU A 21 19.01 17.13 1.60
C LEU A 21 18.32 17.74 2.82
N ILE A 22 17.00 17.94 2.77
CA ILE A 22 16.24 18.45 3.92
C ILE A 22 16.26 17.44 5.07
N GLY A 23 16.11 16.14 4.78
CA GLY A 23 16.24 15.09 5.79
C GLY A 23 17.61 15.10 6.47
N PHE A 24 18.67 15.32 5.70
CA PHE A 24 20.03 15.49 6.23
C PHE A 24 20.16 16.75 7.10
N ILE A 25 19.61 17.89 6.67
CA ILE A 25 19.60 19.13 7.47
C ILE A 25 18.90 18.89 8.81
N VAL A 26 17.72 18.26 8.81
CA VAL A 26 17.00 17.94 10.05
C VAL A 26 17.84 17.01 10.92
N THR A 27 18.53 16.03 10.33
CA THR A 27 19.44 15.14 11.07
C THR A 27 20.59 15.91 11.72
N CYS A 28 21.17 16.91 11.06
CA CYS A 28 22.22 17.78 11.60
C CYS A 28 21.77 18.61 12.81
N LEU A 29 20.47 18.90 12.95
CA LEU A 29 19.94 19.66 14.08
C LEU A 29 19.73 18.81 15.34
N VAL A 30 19.74 17.48 15.20
CA VAL A 30 19.28 16.55 16.24
C VAL A 30 20.38 15.59 16.66
N SER A 31 21.20 15.12 15.71
CA SER A 31 22.25 14.14 15.96
C SER A 31 23.59 14.82 16.25
N GLU A 32 24.34 14.27 17.21
CA GLU A 32 25.74 14.61 17.46
C GLU A 32 26.65 14.11 16.32
N ALA A 33 26.23 13.06 15.60
CA ALA A 33 26.98 12.42 14.51
C ALA A 33 26.14 12.27 13.22
N PRO A 34 25.70 13.38 12.59
CA PRO A 34 24.67 13.35 11.54
C PRO A 34 25.08 12.59 10.28
N LEU A 35 26.37 12.62 9.92
CA LEU A 35 26.91 11.85 8.79
C LEU A 35 26.79 10.34 9.00
N LYS A 36 26.98 9.85 10.23
CA LYS A 36 26.85 8.42 10.56
C LYS A 36 25.37 8.03 10.57
N ALA A 37 24.53 8.83 11.25
CA ALA A 37 23.09 8.60 11.33
C ALA A 37 22.44 8.55 9.94
N PHE A 38 22.72 9.53 9.09
CA PHE A 38 22.22 9.55 7.71
C PHE A 38 22.87 8.48 6.82
N GLY A 39 24.12 8.10 7.11
CA GLY A 39 24.77 6.95 6.49
C GLY A 39 24.05 5.63 6.79
N TYR A 40 23.56 5.44 8.02
CA TYR A 40 22.72 4.29 8.40
C TYR A 40 21.38 4.31 7.69
N PHE A 41 20.76 5.48 7.54
CA PHE A 41 19.53 5.64 6.78
C PHE A 41 19.68 5.19 5.32
N LEU A 42 20.72 5.68 4.63
CA LEU A 42 20.91 5.39 3.20
C LEU A 42 21.42 3.97 2.92
N ARG A 43 22.37 3.49 3.72
CA ARG A 43 22.99 2.17 3.47
C ARG A 43 22.30 1.04 4.20
N GLY A 44 21.42 1.34 5.16
CA GLY A 44 20.78 0.38 6.05
C GLY A 44 20.20 -0.85 5.35
N PRO A 45 19.35 -0.68 4.32
CA PRO A 45 18.77 -1.79 3.57
C PRO A 45 19.80 -2.69 2.88
N PHE A 46 20.98 -2.17 2.53
CA PHE A 46 22.01 -2.88 1.77
C PHE A 46 23.16 -3.44 2.62
N THR A 47 23.17 -3.22 3.95
CA THR A 47 24.33 -3.64 4.76
C THR A 47 24.43 -5.14 4.97
N THR A 48 23.31 -5.87 4.94
CA THR A 48 23.25 -7.31 5.19
C THR A 48 22.14 -7.96 4.37
N THR A 49 22.34 -9.23 3.99
CA THR A 49 21.35 -10.02 3.24
C THR A 49 19.98 -10.06 3.93
N ARG A 50 19.96 -10.11 5.27
CA ARG A 50 18.72 -10.08 6.06
C ARG A 50 17.98 -8.74 5.92
N ARG A 51 18.69 -7.61 5.93
CA ARG A 51 18.05 -6.29 5.76
C ARG A 51 17.60 -6.07 4.32
N PHE A 52 18.34 -6.58 3.35
CA PHE A 52 17.92 -6.54 1.95
C PHE A 52 16.65 -7.38 1.74
N ALA A 53 16.58 -8.56 2.36
CA ALA A 53 15.37 -9.37 2.35
C ALA A 53 14.18 -8.68 3.04
N ALA A 54 14.41 -8.05 4.20
CA ALA A 54 13.39 -7.27 4.91
C ALA A 54 12.89 -6.07 4.10
N PHE A 55 13.76 -5.44 3.32
CA PHE A 55 13.40 -4.38 2.37
C PHE A 55 12.44 -4.88 1.28
N LEU A 56 12.76 -6.01 0.65
CA LEU A 56 11.88 -6.60 -0.37
C LEU A 56 10.55 -7.09 0.23
N GLU A 57 10.60 -7.68 1.42
CA GLU A 57 9.44 -8.13 2.19
C GLU A 57 8.51 -6.96 2.54
N ALA A 58 9.06 -5.86 3.06
CA ALA A 58 8.28 -4.67 3.43
C ALA A 58 7.56 -4.04 2.22
N ALA A 59 8.06 -4.24 1.00
CA ALA A 59 7.40 -3.77 -0.21
C ALA A 59 6.15 -4.59 -0.59
N ILE A 60 6.02 -5.82 -0.10
CA ILE A 60 4.89 -6.72 -0.42
C ILE A 60 3.54 -6.14 0.06
N PRO A 61 3.33 -5.88 1.37
CA PRO A 61 2.05 -5.36 1.85
C PRO A 61 1.76 -3.96 1.25
N LEU A 62 2.80 -3.13 1.08
CA LEU A 62 2.69 -1.81 0.46
C LEU A 62 2.24 -1.86 -1.00
N THR A 63 2.64 -2.88 -1.75
CA THR A 63 2.20 -3.06 -3.13
C THR A 63 0.72 -3.44 -3.18
N PHE A 64 0.26 -4.36 -2.32
CA PHE A 64 -1.16 -4.73 -2.28
C PHE A 64 -2.06 -3.55 -1.90
N THR A 65 -1.72 -2.82 -0.84
CA THR A 65 -2.50 -1.65 -0.42
C THR A 65 -2.42 -0.51 -1.44
N GLY A 66 -1.25 -0.30 -2.07
CA GLY A 66 -1.06 0.64 -3.17
C GLY A 66 -1.89 0.29 -4.40
N LEU A 67 -2.00 -1.00 -4.77
CA LEU A 67 -2.84 -1.45 -5.89
C LEU A 67 -4.33 -1.23 -5.59
N ALA A 68 -4.76 -1.59 -4.38
CA ALA A 68 -6.13 -1.39 -3.94
C ALA A 68 -6.54 0.09 -4.04
N ILE A 69 -5.71 0.99 -3.50
CA ILE A 69 -6.00 2.43 -3.52
C ILE A 69 -5.85 3.02 -4.92
N SER A 70 -4.86 2.59 -5.71
CA SER A 70 -4.71 3.00 -7.12
C SER A 70 -5.96 2.69 -7.94
N LEU A 71 -6.64 1.58 -7.65
CA LEU A 71 -7.88 1.21 -8.33
C LEU A 71 -9.02 2.17 -7.96
N VAL A 72 -9.19 2.47 -6.67
CA VAL A 72 -10.22 3.41 -6.19
C VAL A 72 -9.98 4.81 -6.74
N PHE A 73 -8.74 5.31 -6.68
CA PHE A 73 -8.39 6.62 -7.20
C PHE A 73 -8.58 6.72 -8.71
N SER A 74 -8.41 5.61 -9.45
CA SER A 74 -8.72 5.56 -10.88
C SER A 74 -10.21 5.76 -11.19
N ALA A 75 -11.10 5.44 -10.24
CA ALA A 75 -12.54 5.71 -10.32
C ALA A 75 -12.91 7.13 -9.85
N GLY A 76 -11.93 7.99 -9.55
CA GLY A 76 -12.15 9.33 -8.98
C GLY A 76 -12.74 9.29 -7.57
N GLN A 77 -12.65 8.14 -6.91
CA GLN A 77 -13.11 7.93 -5.55
C GLN A 77 -11.94 8.06 -4.57
N PHE A 78 -12.19 8.49 -3.34
CA PHE A 78 -11.22 8.61 -2.25
C PHE A 78 -11.64 7.74 -1.06
N ASN A 79 -11.26 6.45 -1.10
CA ASN A 79 -11.48 5.50 0.00
C ASN A 79 -10.18 5.31 0.80
N LEU A 80 -10.25 5.47 2.13
CA LEU A 80 -9.15 5.29 3.08
C LEU A 80 -9.32 4.04 3.96
N GLY A 81 -10.23 3.15 3.58
CA GLY A 81 -10.64 1.91 4.23
C GLY A 81 -9.73 0.71 3.97
N ALA A 82 -8.71 0.88 3.11
CA ALA A 82 -7.77 -0.18 2.77
C ALA A 82 -7.04 -0.74 4.00
N GLU A 83 -6.79 0.09 5.01
CA GLU A 83 -6.19 -0.32 6.29
C GLU A 83 -7.05 -1.35 7.02
N GLY A 84 -8.34 -1.07 7.18
CA GLY A 84 -9.29 -1.96 7.85
C GLY A 84 -9.60 -3.21 7.02
N GLN A 85 -9.67 -3.09 5.70
CA GLN A 85 -9.84 -4.22 4.78
C GLN A 85 -8.63 -5.17 4.82
N PHE A 86 -7.41 -4.62 4.89
CA PHE A 86 -6.18 -5.38 5.07
C PHE A 86 -6.18 -6.09 6.43
N PHE A 87 -6.52 -5.37 7.51
CA PHE A 87 -6.56 -5.93 8.86
C PHE A 87 -7.58 -7.07 8.99
N ILE A 88 -8.83 -6.87 8.56
CA ILE A 88 -9.87 -7.90 8.67
C ILE A 88 -9.59 -9.09 7.74
N GLY A 89 -8.96 -8.85 6.58
CA GLY A 89 -8.47 -9.91 5.71
C GLY A 89 -7.43 -10.80 6.38
N ALA A 90 -6.48 -10.21 7.12
CA ALA A 90 -5.51 -10.95 7.91
C ALA A 90 -6.17 -11.77 9.03
N VAL A 91 -7.17 -11.21 9.72
CA VAL A 91 -7.94 -11.92 10.75
C VAL A 91 -8.70 -13.12 10.17
N ALA A 92 -9.37 -12.93 9.02
CA ALA A 92 -10.11 -14.01 8.36
C ALA A 92 -9.19 -15.14 7.87
N ALA A 93 -8.03 -14.79 7.28
CA ALA A 93 -7.02 -15.77 6.91
C ALA A 93 -6.48 -16.54 8.12
N THR A 94 -6.32 -15.85 9.26
CA THR A 94 -5.91 -16.49 10.52
C THR A 94 -6.98 -17.45 11.02
N ALA A 95 -8.26 -17.08 10.96
CA ALA A 95 -9.36 -17.93 11.40
C ALA A 95 -9.43 -19.21 10.57
N ALA A 96 -9.33 -19.07 9.24
CA ALA A 96 -9.22 -20.22 8.35
C ALA A 96 -8.00 -21.09 8.67
N GLY A 97 -6.83 -20.48 8.90
CA GLY A 97 -5.56 -21.17 9.17
C GLY A 97 -5.50 -21.93 10.50
N ILE A 98 -6.33 -21.53 11.48
CA ILE A 98 -6.42 -22.17 12.80
C ILE A 98 -7.49 -23.26 12.80
N TYR A 99 -8.70 -22.95 12.32
CA TYR A 99 -9.86 -23.85 12.51
C TYR A 99 -10.02 -24.90 11.42
N LEU A 100 -9.49 -24.69 10.22
CA LEU A 100 -9.61 -25.66 9.13
C LEU A 100 -8.43 -26.64 9.16
N ASP A 101 -8.71 -27.90 8.81
CA ASP A 101 -7.71 -28.94 8.58
C ASP A 101 -7.80 -29.37 7.13
N LEU A 102 -6.90 -28.83 6.31
CA LEU A 102 -6.83 -29.10 4.88
C LEU A 102 -5.39 -29.44 4.48
N PRO A 103 -5.20 -30.20 3.39
CA PRO A 103 -3.87 -30.49 2.85
C PRO A 103 -3.08 -29.20 2.54
N PRO A 104 -1.74 -29.28 2.54
CA PRO A 104 -0.88 -28.18 2.06
C PRO A 104 -1.34 -27.67 0.69
N VAL A 105 -1.10 -26.39 0.40
CA VAL A 105 -1.58 -25.68 -0.81
C VAL A 105 -3.08 -25.38 -0.80
N ILE A 106 -3.94 -26.38 -0.59
CA ILE A 106 -5.41 -26.17 -0.51
C ILE A 106 -5.72 -25.30 0.70
N HIS A 107 -5.12 -25.61 1.84
CA HIS A 107 -5.29 -24.83 3.06
C HIS A 107 -4.88 -23.37 2.84
N THR A 108 -3.68 -23.13 2.30
CA THR A 108 -3.19 -21.79 1.97
C THR A 108 -4.16 -21.06 1.04
N LEU A 109 -4.65 -21.72 -0.01
CA LEU A 109 -5.60 -21.13 -0.95
C LEU A 109 -6.90 -20.72 -0.26
N VAL A 110 -7.45 -21.57 0.60
CA VAL A 110 -8.67 -21.27 1.37
C VAL A 110 -8.44 -20.09 2.31
N CYS A 111 -7.28 -19.99 2.96
CA CYS A 111 -6.94 -18.83 3.79
C CYS A 111 -6.86 -17.53 2.97
N LEU A 112 -6.26 -17.58 1.78
CA LEU A 112 -6.21 -16.43 0.87
C LEU A 112 -7.61 -16.02 0.39
N LEU A 113 -8.46 -16.99 0.05
CA LEU A 113 -9.85 -16.74 -0.34
C LEU A 113 -10.68 -16.17 0.81
N ALA A 114 -10.45 -16.63 2.05
CA ALA A 114 -11.09 -16.07 3.24
C ALA A 114 -10.69 -14.59 3.43
N GLY A 115 -9.41 -14.25 3.23
CA GLY A 115 -8.93 -12.87 3.25
C GLY A 115 -9.53 -11.99 2.16
N ILE A 116 -9.60 -12.52 0.93
CA ILE A 116 -10.27 -11.87 -0.21
C ILE A 116 -11.73 -11.60 0.11
N ALA A 117 -12.47 -12.61 0.61
CA ALA A 117 -13.88 -12.49 0.92
C ALA A 117 -14.14 -11.46 2.04
N ALA A 118 -13.37 -11.52 3.13
CA ALA A 118 -13.49 -10.56 4.22
C ALA A 118 -13.17 -9.13 3.77
N GLY A 119 -12.11 -8.94 2.99
CA GLY A 119 -11.76 -7.64 2.41
C GLY A 119 -12.81 -7.12 1.42
N ALA A 120 -13.36 -7.99 0.57
CA ALA A 120 -14.42 -7.67 -0.38
C ALA A 120 -15.70 -7.22 0.33
N VAL A 121 -16.12 -7.93 1.38
CA VAL A 121 -17.26 -7.56 2.23
C VAL A 121 -16.98 -6.24 2.94
N ALA A 122 -15.78 -6.04 3.46
CA ALA A 122 -15.37 -4.79 4.09
C ALA A 122 -15.38 -3.59 3.11
N GLY A 123 -15.01 -3.80 1.84
CA GLY A 123 -15.10 -2.80 0.77
C GLY A 123 -16.52 -2.57 0.24
N PHE A 124 -17.39 -3.59 0.32
CA PHE A 124 -18.79 -3.47 -0.07
C PHE A 124 -19.55 -2.46 0.79
N ILE A 125 -19.29 -2.41 2.10
CA ILE A 125 -20.01 -1.53 3.04
C ILE A 125 -19.87 -0.03 2.68
N PRO A 126 -18.68 0.57 2.54
CA PRO A 126 -18.57 1.97 2.12
C PRO A 126 -19.06 2.16 0.68
N GLY A 127 -18.89 1.15 -0.19
CA GLY A 127 -19.37 1.18 -1.56
C GLY A 127 -20.89 1.30 -1.67
N ILE A 128 -21.66 0.51 -0.90
CA ILE A 128 -23.13 0.59 -0.91
C ILE A 128 -23.62 1.88 -0.24
N LEU A 129 -22.94 2.33 0.81
CA LEU A 129 -23.24 3.61 1.48
C LEU A 129 -23.13 4.79 0.50
N LYS A 130 -22.07 4.80 -0.31
CA LYS A 130 -21.88 5.77 -1.38
C LYS A 130 -22.91 5.60 -2.50
N ALA A 131 -23.09 4.38 -2.99
CA ALA A 131 -23.93 4.11 -4.15
C ALA A 131 -25.42 4.41 -3.91
N LYS A 132 -25.93 4.10 -2.71
CA LYS A 132 -27.35 4.24 -2.39
C LYS A 132 -27.71 5.56 -1.71
N TRP A 133 -26.86 6.05 -0.82
CA TRP A 133 -27.15 7.23 0.01
C TRP A 133 -26.25 8.43 -0.28
N ASN A 134 -25.36 8.33 -1.27
CA ASN A 134 -24.38 9.36 -1.61
C ASN A 134 -23.55 9.82 -0.39
N ALA A 135 -23.35 8.94 0.58
CA ALA A 135 -22.56 9.21 1.77
C ALA A 135 -21.10 9.52 1.39
N SER A 136 -20.38 10.28 2.22
CA SER A 136 -18.95 10.50 2.02
C SER A 136 -18.21 9.17 2.20
N GLU A 137 -17.64 8.66 1.12
CA GLU A 137 -16.83 7.43 1.12
C GLU A 137 -15.55 7.57 1.95
N LEU A 138 -14.96 8.77 2.00
CA LEU A 138 -13.77 9.04 2.82
C LEU A 138 -14.10 8.89 4.30
N VAL A 139 -15.18 9.52 4.76
CA VAL A 139 -15.57 9.48 6.17
C VAL A 139 -16.02 8.09 6.57
N SER A 140 -16.89 7.47 5.77
CA SER A 140 -17.40 6.12 6.06
C SER A 140 -16.29 5.07 6.08
N SER A 141 -15.37 5.09 5.12
CA SER A 141 -14.25 4.16 5.09
C SER A 141 -13.27 4.37 6.25
N LEU A 142 -12.99 5.62 6.62
CA LEU A 142 -12.10 5.93 7.75
C LEU A 142 -12.71 5.51 9.09
N MET A 143 -14.03 5.69 9.29
CA MET A 143 -14.73 5.19 10.47
C MET A 143 -14.75 3.65 10.51
N LEU A 144 -14.96 3.01 9.35
CA LEU A 144 -14.99 1.55 9.26
C LEU A 144 -13.64 0.89 9.57
N ASN A 145 -12.50 1.57 9.37
CA ASN A 145 -11.20 1.05 9.83
C ASN A 145 -11.21 0.72 11.33
N TYR A 146 -11.77 1.61 12.15
CA TYR A 146 -11.87 1.39 13.59
C TYR A 146 -12.85 0.26 13.91
N VAL A 147 -13.96 0.17 13.18
CA VAL A 147 -14.93 -0.93 13.34
C VAL A 147 -14.28 -2.28 13.05
N PHE A 148 -13.58 -2.40 11.91
CA PHE A 148 -12.89 -3.63 11.54
C PHE A 148 -11.74 -3.98 12.49
N LEU A 149 -10.99 -2.98 12.97
CA LEU A 149 -9.97 -3.19 13.98
C LEU A 149 -10.59 -3.75 15.26
N LYS A 150 -11.65 -3.13 15.79
CA LYS A 150 -12.29 -3.58 17.04
C LYS A 150 -12.97 -4.94 16.89
N LEU A 151 -13.62 -5.17 15.75
CA LEU A 151 -14.23 -6.46 15.43
C LEU A 151 -13.18 -7.57 15.31
N GLY A 152 -12.10 -7.33 14.58
CA GLY A 152 -11.02 -8.30 14.42
C GLY A 152 -10.31 -8.58 15.75
N MET A 153 -10.06 -7.55 16.56
CA MET A 153 -9.53 -7.73 17.92
C MET A 153 -10.48 -8.53 18.82
N TYR A 154 -11.79 -8.32 18.72
CA TYR A 154 -12.78 -9.13 19.43
C TYR A 154 -12.70 -10.61 19.01
N LEU A 155 -12.66 -10.90 17.71
CA LEU A 155 -12.54 -12.27 17.21
C LEU A 155 -11.25 -12.94 17.69
N VAL A 156 -10.12 -12.25 17.58
CA VAL A 156 -8.83 -12.77 18.02
C VAL A 156 -8.81 -13.00 19.52
N THR A 157 -9.31 -12.05 20.32
CA THR A 157 -9.24 -12.12 21.79
C THR A 157 -10.15 -13.19 22.39
N TYR A 158 -11.36 -13.34 21.86
CA TYR A 158 -12.38 -14.22 22.46
C TYR A 158 -12.46 -15.59 21.82
N HIS A 159 -12.18 -15.73 20.53
CA HIS A 159 -12.35 -16.99 19.82
C HIS A 159 -11.02 -17.68 19.54
N MET A 160 -10.01 -16.90 19.13
CA MET A 160 -8.77 -17.45 18.57
C MET A 160 -7.58 -17.38 19.54
N ARG A 161 -7.75 -16.81 20.74
CA ARG A 161 -6.67 -16.56 21.69
C ARG A 161 -6.11 -17.86 22.25
N ASP A 162 -4.79 -17.95 22.31
CA ASP A 162 -4.13 -18.99 23.09
C ASP A 162 -4.08 -18.60 24.57
N GLN A 163 -4.76 -19.36 25.42
CA GLN A 163 -4.80 -19.13 26.87
C GLN A 163 -3.53 -19.61 27.59
N SER A 164 -2.69 -20.42 26.92
CA SER A 164 -1.42 -20.91 27.48
C SER A 164 -0.31 -19.86 27.48
N VAL A 165 -0.49 -18.75 26.74
CA VAL A 165 0.49 -17.68 26.61
C VAL A 165 -0.03 -16.41 27.30
N GLY A 166 0.81 -15.78 28.12
CA GLY A 166 0.44 -14.55 28.85
C GLY A 166 0.26 -13.31 27.97
N ALA A 167 0.69 -13.37 26.70
CA ALA A 167 0.51 -12.32 25.70
C ALA A 167 -0.79 -12.50 24.91
N LEU A 168 -1.34 -11.40 24.38
CA LEU A 168 -2.53 -11.45 23.51
C LEU A 168 -2.13 -11.92 22.10
N VAL A 169 -2.07 -13.24 21.93
CA VAL A 169 -1.73 -13.89 20.66
C VAL A 169 -2.76 -14.96 20.31
N SER A 170 -2.95 -15.22 19.00
CA SER A 170 -3.79 -16.33 18.57
C SER A 170 -3.14 -17.69 18.85
N LEU A 171 -3.95 -18.75 18.73
CA LEU A 171 -3.47 -20.11 18.50
C LEU A 171 -2.49 -20.13 17.30
N PRO A 172 -1.50 -21.04 17.31
CA PRO A 172 -0.55 -21.13 16.22
C PRO A 172 -1.26 -21.51 14.92
N LEU A 173 -0.85 -20.88 13.83
CA LEU A 173 -1.29 -21.25 12.49
C LEU A 173 -0.75 -22.64 12.16
N LYS A 174 -1.59 -23.48 11.56
CA LYS A 174 -1.17 -24.81 11.11
C LYS A 174 -0.15 -24.66 10.00
N GLU A 175 0.91 -25.46 10.02
CA GLU A 175 2.01 -25.37 9.06
C GLU A 175 1.54 -25.51 7.61
N THR A 176 0.48 -26.28 7.38
CA THR A 176 -0.18 -26.45 6.07
C THR A 176 -0.76 -25.16 5.48
N SER A 177 -1.07 -24.16 6.32
CA SER A 177 -1.65 -22.88 5.90
C SER A 177 -0.59 -21.84 5.54
N LEU A 178 0.63 -21.98 6.05
CA LEU A 178 1.71 -21.01 5.88
C LEU A 178 2.22 -20.98 4.44
N LEU A 179 2.65 -19.80 3.99
CA LEU A 179 3.32 -19.67 2.70
C LEU A 179 4.76 -20.18 2.82
N THR A 180 5.19 -20.98 1.85
CA THR A 180 6.55 -21.50 1.78
C THR A 180 7.58 -20.39 1.61
N GLN A 181 8.65 -20.44 2.41
CA GLN A 181 9.77 -19.51 2.33
C GLN A 181 10.72 -19.92 1.20
N PHE A 182 11.17 -18.93 0.44
CA PHE A 182 12.00 -19.12 -0.74
C PHE A 182 13.47 -19.36 -0.41
N ILE A 183 13.99 -18.58 0.53
CA ILE A 183 15.38 -18.62 0.94
C ILE A 183 15.42 -18.93 2.44
N PRO A 184 16.09 -20.03 2.85
CA PRO A 184 16.25 -20.37 4.26
C PRO A 184 16.82 -19.19 5.05
N ASN A 185 16.30 -18.95 6.27
CA ASN A 185 16.68 -17.83 7.15
C ASN A 185 16.36 -16.43 6.62
N THR A 186 15.56 -16.31 5.55
CA THR A 186 14.95 -15.04 5.14
C THR A 186 13.45 -15.11 5.33
N ARG A 187 12.81 -13.95 5.38
CA ARG A 187 11.36 -13.82 5.47
C ARG A 187 10.70 -13.67 4.10
N ILE A 188 11.44 -13.94 3.01
CA ILE A 188 10.88 -13.91 1.65
C ILE A 188 10.06 -15.19 1.44
N HIS A 189 8.77 -15.02 1.15
CA HIS A 189 7.81 -16.10 0.97
C HIS A 189 7.21 -16.10 -0.44
N THR A 190 6.52 -17.18 -0.80
CA THR A 190 5.82 -17.37 -2.09
C THR A 190 4.74 -16.33 -2.39
N GLY A 191 4.42 -15.46 -1.42
CA GLY A 191 3.54 -14.30 -1.61
C GLY A 191 4.03 -13.31 -2.67
N VAL A 192 5.33 -13.32 -3.01
CA VAL A 192 5.85 -12.52 -4.14
C VAL A 192 5.18 -12.90 -5.47
N PHE A 193 4.88 -14.18 -5.70
CA PHE A 193 4.17 -14.57 -6.92
C PHE A 193 2.72 -14.12 -6.93
N ILE A 194 2.05 -14.24 -5.78
CA ILE A 194 0.68 -13.74 -5.63
C ILE A 194 0.66 -12.24 -5.92
N LEU A 195 1.63 -11.49 -5.39
CA LEU A 195 1.80 -10.07 -5.66
C LEU A 195 1.99 -9.80 -7.16
N LEU A 196 2.88 -10.52 -7.86
CA LEU A 196 3.11 -10.33 -9.29
C LEU A 196 1.84 -10.62 -10.11
N ILE A 197 1.11 -11.68 -9.77
CA ILE A 197 -0.17 -12.02 -10.39
C ILE A 197 -1.19 -10.90 -10.14
N THR A 198 -1.28 -10.37 -8.92
CA THR A 198 -2.21 -9.28 -8.59
C THR A 198 -1.85 -7.98 -9.30
N VAL A 199 -0.56 -7.64 -9.43
CA VAL A 199 -0.11 -6.48 -10.23
C VAL A 199 -0.54 -6.62 -11.69
N LEU A 200 -0.27 -7.79 -12.29
CA LEU A 200 -0.63 -8.07 -13.68
C LEU A 200 -2.16 -8.03 -13.87
N PHE A 201 -2.91 -8.62 -12.94
CA PHE A 201 -4.36 -8.60 -12.93
C PHE A 201 -4.89 -7.17 -12.88
N CYS A 202 -4.42 -6.33 -11.95
CA CYS A 202 -4.86 -4.93 -11.82
C CYS A 202 -4.52 -4.12 -13.07
N TYR A 203 -3.33 -4.32 -13.64
CA TYR A 203 -2.93 -3.67 -14.88
C TYR A 203 -3.83 -4.06 -16.05
N TYR A 204 -4.07 -5.37 -16.21
CA TYR A 204 -4.95 -5.89 -17.25
C TYR A 204 -6.38 -5.41 -17.07
N TYR A 205 -6.93 -5.52 -15.86
CA TYR A 205 -8.27 -5.05 -15.51
C TYR A 205 -8.43 -3.58 -15.91
N LEU A 206 -7.55 -2.69 -15.46
CA LEU A 206 -7.72 -1.25 -15.65
C LEU A 206 -7.52 -0.78 -17.11
N PHE A 207 -6.56 -1.38 -17.83
CA PHE A 207 -6.18 -0.91 -19.17
C PHE A 207 -6.68 -1.76 -20.34
N ARG A 208 -7.06 -3.02 -20.11
CA ARG A 208 -7.42 -3.97 -21.18
C ARG A 208 -8.86 -4.46 -21.11
N THR A 209 -9.65 -4.12 -20.09
CA THR A 209 -11.06 -4.52 -20.00
C THR A 209 -12.03 -3.35 -20.22
N SER A 210 -13.27 -3.66 -20.60
CA SER A 210 -14.37 -2.68 -20.70
C SER A 210 -14.70 -2.06 -19.35
N GLN A 211 -14.75 -2.86 -18.29
CA GLN A 211 -14.97 -2.38 -16.92
C GLN A 211 -13.87 -1.40 -16.49
N GLY A 212 -12.61 -1.70 -16.80
CA GLY A 212 -11.50 -0.79 -16.55
C GLY A 212 -11.58 0.53 -17.33
N TYR A 213 -12.15 0.50 -18.53
CA TYR A 213 -12.48 1.73 -19.27
C TYR A 213 -13.56 2.54 -18.54
N GLU A 214 -14.64 1.89 -18.10
CA GLU A 214 -15.71 2.55 -17.33
C GLU A 214 -15.21 3.17 -16.03
N VAL A 215 -14.32 2.48 -15.31
CA VAL A 215 -13.63 2.99 -14.11
C VAL A 215 -12.90 4.29 -14.44
N ARG A 216 -12.02 4.27 -15.45
CA ARG A 216 -11.21 5.44 -15.82
C ARG A 216 -12.06 6.61 -16.32
N MET A 217 -13.10 6.33 -17.09
CA MET A 217 -14.03 7.36 -17.57
C MET A 217 -14.80 8.00 -16.42
N THR A 218 -15.28 7.19 -15.47
CA THR A 218 -15.95 7.66 -14.26
C THR A 218 -15.03 8.56 -13.43
N GLY A 219 -13.75 8.17 -13.29
CA GLY A 219 -12.77 8.96 -12.55
C GLY A 219 -12.37 10.27 -13.22
N GLN A 220 -12.44 10.36 -14.55
CA GLN A 220 -12.17 11.62 -15.26
C GLN A 220 -13.35 12.59 -15.18
N ASN A 221 -14.57 12.11 -15.41
CA ASN A 221 -15.77 12.92 -15.33
C ASN A 221 -17.01 12.05 -15.12
N ILE A 222 -17.55 12.10 -13.90
CA ILE A 222 -18.74 11.35 -13.49
C ILE A 222 -19.97 11.72 -14.33
N GLU A 223 -20.17 13.01 -14.63
CA GLU A 223 -21.32 13.48 -15.40
C GLU A 223 -21.24 13.02 -16.87
N PHE A 224 -20.05 13.07 -17.46
CA PHE A 224 -19.83 12.54 -18.81
C PHE A 224 -20.03 11.02 -18.87
N ALA A 225 -19.56 10.29 -17.85
CA ALA A 225 -19.75 8.85 -17.76
C ALA A 225 -21.24 8.48 -17.70
N ARG A 226 -22.03 9.19 -16.88
CA ARG A 226 -23.50 9.01 -16.82
C ARG A 226 -24.17 9.31 -18.15
N TYR A 227 -23.80 10.41 -18.79
CA TYR A 227 -24.35 10.80 -20.09
C TYR A 227 -24.02 9.78 -21.19
N SER A 228 -22.86 9.13 -21.10
CA SER A 228 -22.41 8.08 -22.03
C SER A 228 -23.04 6.70 -21.75
N GLY A 229 -23.95 6.58 -20.78
CA GLY A 229 -24.65 5.34 -20.45
C GLY A 229 -23.90 4.40 -19.49
N ILE A 230 -22.80 4.86 -18.86
CA ILE A 230 -22.02 4.04 -17.92
C ILE A 230 -22.78 3.96 -16.58
N PRO A 231 -22.98 2.75 -16.01
CA PRO A 231 -23.65 2.58 -14.72
C PRO A 231 -22.73 2.96 -13.55
N VAL A 232 -22.54 4.26 -13.34
CA VAL A 232 -21.59 4.83 -12.35
C VAL A 232 -21.73 4.21 -10.96
N LEU A 233 -22.94 3.94 -10.48
CA LEU A 233 -23.16 3.34 -9.15
C LEU A 233 -22.57 1.92 -9.06
N SER A 234 -22.75 1.10 -10.09
CA SER A 234 -22.20 -0.25 -10.17
C SER A 234 -20.68 -0.21 -10.33
N VAL A 235 -20.16 0.76 -11.08
CA VAL A 235 -18.72 0.99 -11.22
C VAL A 235 -18.08 1.33 -9.87
N ILE A 236 -18.66 2.29 -9.13
CA ILE A 236 -18.16 2.65 -7.80
C ILE A 236 -18.21 1.43 -6.87
N LEU A 237 -19.34 0.72 -6.80
CA LEU A 237 -19.47 -0.45 -5.93
C LEU A 237 -18.46 -1.55 -6.28
N SER A 238 -18.34 -1.90 -7.56
CA SER A 238 -17.42 -2.96 -8.00
C SER A 238 -15.96 -2.63 -7.72
N VAL A 239 -15.55 -1.37 -7.92
CA VAL A 239 -14.20 -0.90 -7.59
C VAL A 239 -13.91 -0.99 -6.10
N GLN A 240 -14.87 -0.59 -5.26
CA GLN A 240 -14.71 -0.64 -3.80
C GLN A 240 -14.58 -2.08 -3.29
N VAL A 241 -15.37 -3.00 -3.84
CA VAL A 241 -15.28 -4.44 -3.54
C VAL A 241 -13.96 -5.02 -4.01
N LEU A 242 -13.54 -4.69 -5.24
CA LEU A 242 -12.30 -5.23 -5.82
C LEU A 242 -11.06 -4.69 -5.08
N ALA A 243 -11.05 -3.40 -4.72
CA ALA A 243 -10.01 -2.82 -3.90
C ALA A 243 -9.95 -3.49 -2.52
N GLY A 244 -11.12 -3.70 -1.89
CA GLY A 244 -11.21 -4.43 -0.62
C GLY A 244 -10.69 -5.86 -0.72
N ALA A 245 -11.03 -6.58 -1.79
CA ALA A 245 -10.51 -7.92 -2.06
C ALA A 245 -8.97 -7.93 -2.16
N ILE A 246 -8.39 -6.96 -2.88
CA ILE A 246 -6.93 -6.85 -3.05
C ILE A 246 -6.24 -6.48 -1.72
N ALA A 247 -6.80 -5.55 -0.96
CA ALA A 247 -6.28 -5.18 0.37
C ALA A 247 -6.36 -6.37 1.35
N GLY A 248 -7.49 -7.08 1.38
CA GLY A 248 -7.68 -8.27 2.20
C GLY A 248 -6.77 -9.43 1.82
N LEU A 249 -6.51 -9.62 0.52
CA LEU A 249 -5.50 -10.55 0.01
C LEU A 249 -4.10 -10.18 0.53
N GLY A 250 -3.74 -8.89 0.50
CA GLY A 250 -2.48 -8.40 1.06
C GLY A 250 -2.34 -8.74 2.56
N GLY A 251 -3.40 -8.55 3.33
CA GLY A 251 -3.43 -8.90 4.75
C GLY A 251 -3.28 -10.40 4.99
N ALA A 252 -3.93 -11.23 4.18
CA ALA A 252 -3.78 -12.68 4.24
C ALA A 252 -2.35 -13.13 3.88
N VAL A 253 -1.78 -12.58 2.82
CA VAL A 253 -0.40 -12.88 2.38
C VAL A 253 0.62 -12.49 3.44
N GLU A 254 0.48 -11.30 4.03
CA GLU A 254 1.34 -10.82 5.13
C GLU A 254 1.27 -11.76 6.34
N MET A 255 0.05 -12.11 6.77
CA MET A 255 -0.16 -12.98 7.94
C MET A 255 0.41 -14.38 7.73
N LEU A 256 0.07 -15.03 6.61
CA LEU A 256 0.51 -16.41 6.30
C LEU A 256 1.98 -16.51 5.91
N GLY A 257 2.59 -15.41 5.45
CA GLY A 257 3.99 -15.39 5.00
C GLY A 257 4.99 -15.16 6.13
N ILE A 258 4.62 -14.33 7.11
CA ILE A 258 5.56 -13.80 8.09
C ILE A 258 5.26 -14.30 9.50
N TYR A 259 3.99 -14.38 9.85
CA TYR A 259 3.56 -14.61 11.22
C TYR A 259 3.21 -16.08 11.42
N LYS A 260 3.67 -16.66 12.53
CA LYS A 260 3.22 -17.99 12.98
C LYS A 260 1.94 -17.91 13.82
N ARG A 261 1.63 -16.71 14.32
CA ARG A 261 0.51 -16.40 15.21
C ARG A 261 0.08 -14.97 14.93
N PHE A 262 -1.21 -14.70 15.00
CA PHE A 262 -1.70 -13.34 14.98
C PHE A 262 -1.29 -12.64 16.29
N GLN A 263 -0.63 -11.49 16.17
CA GLN A 263 -0.09 -10.73 17.30
C GLN A 263 -0.24 -9.21 17.15
N TRP A 264 -1.01 -8.74 16.16
CA TRP A 264 -1.23 -7.31 15.98
C TRP A 264 -2.14 -6.76 17.08
N LEU A 265 -1.66 -5.76 17.80
CA LEU A 265 -2.43 -5.05 18.84
C LEU A 265 -3.07 -3.76 18.29
N ALA A 266 -2.57 -3.27 17.16
CA ALA A 266 -3.02 -2.08 16.47
C ALA A 266 -2.92 -2.30 14.95
N SER A 267 -3.55 -1.38 14.21
CA SER A 267 -3.43 -1.30 12.76
C SER A 267 -1.97 -1.08 12.34
N PRO A 268 -1.40 -1.88 11.42
CA PRO A 268 -0.01 -1.75 10.99
C PRO A 268 0.28 -0.48 10.17
N GLY A 269 -0.74 0.18 9.62
CA GLY A 269 -0.61 1.44 8.88
C GLY A 269 -0.31 1.28 7.38
N TYR A 270 -0.21 0.04 6.88
CA TYR A 270 0.10 -0.24 5.47
C TYR A 270 -0.95 0.30 4.48
N GLY A 271 -2.21 0.43 4.90
CA GLY A 271 -3.27 1.05 4.11
C GLY A 271 -3.04 2.54 3.90
N PHE A 272 -2.58 3.26 4.93
CA PHE A 272 -2.23 4.68 4.80
C PHE A 272 -0.99 4.88 3.92
N ASP A 273 0.01 4.00 4.07
CA ASP A 273 1.15 3.99 3.16
C ASP A 273 0.74 3.72 1.72
N GLY A 274 -0.26 2.85 1.51
CA GLY A 274 -0.80 2.57 0.19
C GLY A 274 -1.29 3.83 -0.53
N VAL A 275 -1.77 4.84 0.21
CA VAL A 275 -2.17 6.15 -0.37
C VAL A 275 -0.95 6.86 -0.96
N ILE A 276 0.16 6.86 -0.23
CA ILE A 276 1.44 7.44 -0.68
C ILE A 276 1.93 6.71 -1.93
N VAL A 277 1.91 5.37 -1.90
CA VAL A 277 2.34 4.52 -3.01
C VAL A 277 1.49 4.76 -4.26
N ALA A 278 0.17 4.80 -4.12
CA ALA A 278 -0.77 5.03 -5.22
C ALA A 278 -0.63 6.44 -5.82
N THR A 279 -0.45 7.45 -4.96
CA THR A 279 -0.24 8.84 -5.38
C THR A 279 1.05 8.98 -6.17
N LEU A 280 2.16 8.41 -5.67
CA LEU A 280 3.45 8.45 -6.35
C LEU A 280 3.42 7.65 -7.68
N ALA A 281 2.61 6.59 -7.74
CA ALA A 281 2.40 5.80 -8.95
C ALA A 281 1.43 6.46 -9.95
N LYS A 282 0.82 7.61 -9.61
CA LYS A 282 -0.19 8.32 -10.43
C LYS A 282 -1.31 7.41 -10.90
N ASN A 283 -1.81 6.56 -10.01
CA ASN A 283 -2.86 5.57 -10.27
C ASN A 283 -2.54 4.56 -11.38
N ASN A 284 -1.25 4.33 -11.70
CA ASN A 284 -0.84 3.31 -12.66
C ASN A 284 -0.40 2.03 -11.94
N PRO A 285 -1.17 0.92 -12.02
CA PRO A 285 -0.84 -0.35 -11.36
C PRO A 285 0.56 -0.89 -11.67
N ALA A 286 1.11 -0.61 -12.86
CA ALA A 286 2.44 -1.08 -13.24
C ALA A 286 3.58 -0.35 -12.49
N LEU A 287 3.33 0.88 -12.01
CA LEU A 287 4.31 1.68 -11.27
C LEU A 287 4.24 1.43 -9.76
N VAL A 288 3.13 0.85 -9.27
CA VAL A 288 2.91 0.59 -7.84
C VAL A 288 4.02 -0.23 -7.18
N PRO A 289 4.53 -1.34 -7.76
CA PRO A 289 5.64 -2.08 -7.14
C PRO A 289 6.91 -1.25 -7.00
N VAL A 290 7.19 -0.36 -7.95
CA VAL A 290 8.38 0.50 -7.94
C VAL A 290 8.27 1.55 -6.83
N THR A 291 7.09 2.16 -6.67
CA THR A 291 6.85 3.15 -5.63
C THR A 291 6.75 2.50 -4.24
N ALA A 292 6.23 1.28 -4.14
CA ALA A 292 6.23 0.49 -2.93
C ALA A 292 7.65 0.11 -2.48
N LEU A 293 8.53 -0.29 -3.41
CA LEU A 293 9.96 -0.51 -3.12
C LEU A 293 10.61 0.78 -2.63
N PHE A 294 10.35 1.92 -3.27
CA PHE A 294 10.89 3.20 -2.81
C PHE A 294 10.45 3.52 -1.36
N LEU A 295 9.17 3.34 -1.03
CA LEU A 295 8.67 3.58 0.31
C LEU A 295 9.21 2.58 1.34
N ALA A 296 9.32 1.30 0.96
CA ALA A 296 9.93 0.26 1.78
C ALA A 296 11.40 0.57 2.10
N TYR A 297 12.16 1.10 1.12
CA TYR A 297 13.54 1.55 1.33
C TYR A 297 13.61 2.65 2.39
N LEU A 298 12.74 3.66 2.32
CA LEU A 298 12.70 4.74 3.31
C LEU A 298 12.34 4.23 4.71
N ARG A 299 11.38 3.30 4.82
CA ARG A 299 10.99 2.67 6.10
C ARG A 299 12.13 1.85 6.70
N VAL A 300 12.70 0.93 5.94
CA VAL A 300 13.80 0.08 6.46
C VAL A 300 15.06 0.92 6.75
N GLY A 301 15.32 1.96 5.96
CA GLY A 301 16.38 2.93 6.24
C GLY A 301 16.14 3.69 7.56
N ALA A 302 14.91 4.17 7.76
CA ALA A 302 14.49 4.81 9.02
C ALA A 302 14.64 3.86 10.22
N ASP A 303 14.16 2.62 10.11
CA ASP A 303 14.30 1.63 11.20
C ASP A 303 15.77 1.38 11.57
N VAL A 304 16.65 1.26 10.58
CA VAL A 304 18.09 1.08 10.83
C VAL A 304 18.71 2.33 11.46
N MET A 305 18.33 3.52 11.03
CA MET A 305 18.78 4.76 11.65
C MET A 305 18.33 4.85 13.11
N ALA A 306 17.06 4.54 13.40
CA ALA A 306 16.52 4.59 14.76
C ALA A 306 17.19 3.58 15.72
N ILE A 307 17.65 2.43 15.20
CA ILE A 307 18.31 1.40 16.02
C ILE A 307 19.80 1.69 16.26
N TYR A 308 20.51 2.25 15.28
CA TYR A 308 21.98 2.36 15.29
C TYR A 308 22.51 3.79 15.39
N SER A 309 21.64 4.79 15.49
CA SER A 309 22.02 6.18 15.71
C SER A 309 21.53 6.69 17.06
N ASP A 310 22.01 7.88 17.41
CA ASP A 310 21.61 8.68 18.57
C ASP A 310 20.28 9.44 18.37
N VAL A 311 19.63 9.28 17.20
CA VAL A 311 18.37 9.93 16.89
C VAL A 311 17.19 9.09 17.37
N SER A 312 16.28 9.68 18.15
CA SER A 312 15.10 8.98 18.65
C SER A 312 14.18 8.52 17.51
N ALA A 313 13.42 7.44 17.71
CA ALA A 313 12.52 6.89 16.70
C ALA A 313 11.46 7.92 16.23
N GLU A 314 11.01 8.80 17.13
CA GLU A 314 10.07 9.88 16.82
C GLU A 314 10.70 10.89 15.86
N MET A 315 11.96 11.28 16.08
CA MET A 315 12.67 12.20 15.21
C MET A 315 12.97 11.59 13.85
N VAL A 316 13.31 10.30 13.80
CA VAL A 316 13.46 9.57 12.53
C VAL A 316 12.14 9.50 11.77
N ALA A 317 11.02 9.25 12.45
CA ALA A 317 9.70 9.25 11.83
C ALA A 317 9.33 10.62 11.24
N ILE A 318 9.69 11.73 11.91
CA ILE A 318 9.52 13.09 11.36
C ILE A 318 10.38 13.28 10.11
N ILE A 319 11.66 12.89 10.14
CA ILE A 319 12.55 12.98 8.98
C ILE A 319 11.97 12.20 7.80
N GLN A 320 11.53 10.96 8.05
CA GLN A 320 10.90 10.12 7.04
C GLN A 320 9.61 10.76 6.48
N ALA A 321 8.75 11.31 7.34
CA ALA A 321 7.52 11.98 6.94
C ALA A 321 7.79 13.22 6.07
N VAL A 322 8.80 14.03 6.42
CA VAL A 322 9.22 15.19 5.62
C VAL A 322 9.72 14.74 4.25
N ILE A 323 10.54 13.68 4.18
CA ILE A 323 11.03 13.13 2.91
C ILE A 323 9.85 12.68 2.03
N ILE A 324 8.92 11.90 2.60
CA ILE A 324 7.74 11.41 1.89
C ILE A 324 6.86 12.58 1.41
N LEU A 325 6.60 13.56 2.26
CA LEU A 325 5.82 14.75 1.92
C LEU A 325 6.43 15.49 0.72
N LEU A 326 7.74 15.70 0.72
CA LEU A 326 8.44 16.40 -0.36
C LEU A 326 8.46 15.61 -1.66
N VAL A 327 8.60 14.28 -1.59
CA VAL A 327 8.59 13.41 -2.78
C VAL A 327 7.19 13.29 -3.39
N THR A 328 6.15 13.26 -2.54
CA THR A 328 4.75 13.20 -2.99
C THR A 328 4.22 14.55 -3.46
N ALA A 329 4.81 15.67 -3.00
CA ALA A 329 4.37 17.01 -3.34
C ALA A 329 4.48 17.26 -4.86
N GLU A 330 3.34 17.22 -5.56
CA GLU A 330 3.27 17.49 -7.00
C GLU A 330 3.58 18.96 -7.37
N ALA A 331 3.52 19.86 -6.39
CA ALA A 331 3.69 21.30 -6.56
C ALA A 331 5.14 21.71 -6.81
N PHE A 332 6.12 20.85 -6.54
CA PHE A 332 7.52 21.13 -6.90
C PHE A 332 7.64 21.25 -8.43
N LEU A 333 8.08 22.43 -8.89
CA LEU A 333 8.33 22.79 -10.31
C LEU A 333 7.08 22.97 -11.21
N SER A 334 5.86 23.13 -10.67
CA SER A 334 4.67 23.47 -11.47
C SER A 334 4.86 24.76 -12.30
N GLY A 335 5.51 25.77 -11.71
CA GLY A 335 5.89 27.01 -12.39
C GLY A 335 6.96 26.84 -13.47
N TYR A 336 7.89 25.90 -13.32
CA TYR A 336 8.93 25.61 -14.30
C TYR A 336 8.38 24.81 -15.49
N ARG A 337 7.45 23.86 -15.24
CA ARG A 337 6.68 23.17 -16.28
C ARG A 337 5.90 24.16 -17.14
N ARG A 338 5.21 25.12 -16.52
CA ARG A 338 4.49 26.18 -17.23
C ARG A 338 5.43 27.02 -18.10
N ARG A 339 6.62 27.37 -17.62
CA ARG A 339 7.63 28.11 -18.41
C ARG A 339 8.21 27.30 -19.58
N MET A 340 8.43 25.99 -19.41
CA MET A 340 8.88 25.11 -20.51
C MET A 340 7.81 24.98 -21.60
N LEU A 341 6.56 24.70 -21.23
CA LEU A 341 5.45 24.60 -22.19
C LEU A 341 5.26 25.91 -22.96
N LEU A 342 5.35 27.06 -22.27
CA LEU A 342 5.29 28.37 -22.92
C LEU A 342 6.47 28.63 -23.86
N ARG A 343 7.67 28.07 -23.58
CA ARG A 343 8.83 28.16 -24.48
C ARG A 343 8.68 27.26 -25.70
N GLU A 344 8.18 26.04 -25.55
CA GLU A 344 7.90 25.13 -26.66
C GLU A 344 6.80 25.69 -27.58
N VAL A 345 5.71 26.24 -27.02
CA VAL A 345 4.65 26.90 -27.78
C VAL A 345 5.19 28.13 -28.53
N LYS A 346 6.06 28.93 -27.89
CA LYS A 346 6.70 30.07 -28.57
C LYS A 346 7.65 29.64 -29.69
N GLN A 347 8.41 28.56 -29.50
CA GLN A 347 9.33 28.03 -30.51
C GLN A 347 8.60 27.42 -31.70
N SER A 348 7.48 26.72 -31.45
CA SER A 348 6.64 26.17 -32.52
C SER A 348 5.89 27.27 -33.28
N ALA A 349 5.44 28.33 -32.60
CA ALA A 349 4.84 29.51 -33.23
C ALA A 349 5.85 30.39 -34.01
N SER A 350 7.14 30.34 -33.68
CA SER A 350 8.20 31.03 -34.44
C SER A 350 8.77 30.21 -35.61
N ALA A 351 8.39 28.93 -35.70
CA ALA A 351 8.82 28.01 -36.76
C ALA A 351 7.75 27.76 -37.84
N SER A 352 6.57 28.37 -37.68
CA SER A 352 5.44 28.40 -38.62
C SER A 352 5.31 29.76 -39.28
#